data_AF-A0A9P1JW42-F1
#
_entry.id   AF-A0A9P1JW42-F1
#
_cell.length_a   1.000
_cell.length_b   1.000
_cell.length_c   1.000
_cell.angle_alpha   90.00
_cell.angle_beta   90.00
_cell.angle_gamma   90.00
#
_symmetry.space_group_name_H-M   'P 1'
#
loop_
_entity.id
_entity.type
_entity.pdbx_description
1 polymer ?
#
loop_
_entity_poly.entity_id
_entity_poly.type
_entity_poly.pdbx_seq_one_letter_code
_entity_poly.pdbx_strand_id
1 'polypeptide(L)'
;MCTVCGCAEGETKIEAGHAHGHHHHHGHDHDHHDHDHHHHDHSHEHVGPDGKVYRHTHGDDHGHGHDHGTIDLGRGPAGTEVPGMSQTRLVAIEQDILAKNDSFAAVNRQLFAAKGVFVLNLMSSPGSGKTTLLTRTLTDLKGRFPMAVIEGDQQTSFDADRIRATGTPAIQVNTGKGCHLDAQMVTQAVGRLPVETGSVLFIENVGNLVCPAGFDLGEAHKVVVLSVTEGEDKPLKYPAMFAGADLLLVNKVDLLPHLTFDVARMIAYARQLNPDLRVIEVSATAGQGLEDWYDWIEEGLAKAVAERGA
;
A
#
# COMPACT_ATOMS: atom_id res chain seq x y z
N MET A 1 14.01 0.60 20.69
CA MET A 1 14.03 0.97 19.26
C MET A 1 13.38 -0.17 18.49
N CYS A 2 12.24 0.08 17.84
CA CYS A 2 11.61 -0.93 17.00
C CYS A 2 12.33 -0.92 15.64
N THR A 3 13.24 -1.87 15.44
CA THR A 3 13.93 -2.08 14.16
C THR A 3 12.99 -2.55 13.03
N VAL A 4 11.74 -2.90 13.37
CA VAL A 4 10.75 -3.45 12.44
C VAL A 4 9.83 -2.37 11.86
N CYS A 5 9.41 -1.36 12.63
CA CYS A 5 8.52 -0.29 12.12
C CYS A 5 9.24 0.99 11.67
N GLY A 6 10.55 1.14 11.94
CA GLY A 6 11.28 2.35 11.58
C GLY A 6 10.89 3.61 12.36
N CYS A 7 10.06 3.50 13.40
CA CYS A 7 9.53 4.63 14.18
C CYS A 7 10.54 5.19 15.21
N ALA A 8 11.75 5.55 14.78
CA ALA A 8 12.70 6.28 15.61
C ALA A 8 12.54 7.79 15.40
N GLU A 9 12.49 8.57 16.49
CA GLU A 9 12.51 10.02 16.42
C GLU A 9 13.82 10.50 15.76
N GLY A 10 13.71 11.26 14.66
CA GLY A 10 14.85 11.98 14.04
C GLY A 10 15.42 11.41 12.74
N GLU A 11 14.86 10.35 12.16
CA GLU A 11 15.36 9.77 10.90
C GLU A 11 14.75 10.38 9.62
N THR A 12 13.72 11.23 9.73
CA THR A 12 13.13 11.94 8.59
C THR A 12 14.03 13.09 8.17
N LYS A 13 14.61 13.01 6.97
CA LYS A 13 15.47 14.08 6.40
C LYS A 13 14.74 14.84 5.30
N ILE A 14 14.50 16.12 5.54
CA ILE A 14 14.05 17.07 4.53
C ILE A 14 15.32 17.77 4.01
N GLU A 15 15.80 17.29 2.87
CA GLU A 15 17.00 17.65 2.08
C GLU A 15 18.34 17.94 2.81
N ALA A 16 19.32 17.04 2.61
CA ALA A 16 20.73 17.28 2.25
C ALA A 16 21.43 15.94 1.87
N GLY A 17 22.01 15.84 0.65
CA GLY A 17 22.64 14.65 0.03
C GLY A 17 24.06 14.30 0.57
N HIS A 18 24.80 13.26 0.15
CA HIS A 18 24.76 12.24 -0.91
C HIS A 18 25.41 10.94 -0.36
N ALA A 19 25.08 9.75 -0.88
CA ALA A 19 25.87 8.54 -0.65
C ALA A 19 25.91 7.61 -1.87
N HIS A 20 27.09 7.02 -2.09
CA HIS A 20 27.45 6.13 -3.19
C HIS A 20 27.06 4.67 -2.90
N GLY A 21 26.64 3.95 -3.94
CA GLY A 21 26.21 2.55 -3.88
C GLY A 21 27.32 1.53 -4.11
N HIS A 22 27.05 0.29 -3.70
CA HIS A 22 27.76 -0.91 -4.16
C HIS A 22 26.80 -2.11 -4.24
N HIS A 23 26.86 -2.79 -5.39
CA HIS A 23 26.17 -4.04 -5.72
C HIS A 23 26.91 -5.25 -5.17
N HIS A 24 26.19 -6.31 -4.77
CA HIS A 24 26.67 -7.69 -4.88
C HIS A 24 25.53 -8.64 -5.24
N HIS A 25 25.89 -9.64 -6.03
CA HIS A 25 25.04 -10.57 -6.76
C HIS A 25 25.43 -11.98 -6.32
N HIS A 26 24.48 -12.82 -5.91
CA HIS A 26 24.68 -14.28 -5.83
C HIS A 26 23.36 -14.99 -6.12
N GLY A 27 23.41 -15.93 -7.08
CA GLY A 27 22.35 -16.89 -7.35
C GLY A 27 22.77 -18.27 -6.89
N HIS A 28 21.80 -19.08 -6.47
CA HIS A 28 21.93 -20.52 -6.31
C HIS A 28 20.60 -21.20 -6.64
N ASP A 29 20.66 -22.16 -7.57
CA ASP A 29 19.60 -23.12 -7.91
C ASP A 29 19.64 -24.33 -6.97
N HIS A 30 18.47 -24.89 -6.64
CA HIS A 30 18.34 -26.23 -6.05
C HIS A 30 17.16 -27.00 -6.66
N ASP A 31 17.47 -28.19 -7.18
CA ASP A 31 16.53 -29.23 -7.63
C ASP A 31 15.89 -29.98 -6.44
N HIS A 32 14.61 -30.32 -6.54
CA HIS A 32 13.86 -31.15 -5.60
C HIS A 32 13.40 -32.47 -6.25
N HIS A 33 13.60 -33.59 -5.55
CA HIS A 33 13.04 -34.90 -5.88
C HIS A 33 11.89 -35.26 -4.93
N ASP A 34 10.77 -35.72 -5.48
CA ASP A 34 9.58 -36.22 -4.78
C ASP A 34 9.74 -37.68 -4.32
N HIS A 35 9.18 -38.01 -3.16
CA HIS A 35 8.96 -39.38 -2.70
C HIS A 35 7.55 -39.56 -2.10
N ASP A 36 6.78 -40.47 -2.69
CA ASP A 36 5.48 -40.98 -2.21
C ASP A 36 5.66 -42.02 -1.09
N HIS A 37 4.83 -41.97 -0.04
CA HIS A 37 4.72 -43.02 0.97
C HIS A 37 3.27 -43.44 1.22
N HIS A 38 3.01 -44.75 1.08
CA HIS A 38 1.77 -45.42 1.46
C HIS A 38 1.82 -45.87 2.95
N HIS A 39 0.72 -45.70 3.68
CA HIS A 39 0.56 -46.13 5.08
C HIS A 39 -0.10 -47.51 5.20
N HIS A 40 0.41 -48.35 6.10
CA HIS A 40 -0.23 -49.59 6.56
C HIS A 40 -0.31 -49.62 8.10
N ASP A 41 -1.46 -50.06 8.61
CA ASP A 41 -1.72 -50.28 10.03
C ASP A 41 -1.03 -51.58 10.52
N HIS A 42 -0.42 -51.55 11.70
CA HIS A 42 0.32 -52.67 12.29
C HIS A 42 -0.18 -52.99 13.70
N SER A 43 -0.82 -54.15 13.85
CA SER A 43 -1.14 -54.74 15.15
C SER A 43 -0.02 -55.66 15.63
N HIS A 44 0.39 -55.54 16.90
CA HIS A 44 1.38 -56.43 17.50
C HIS A 44 0.86 -57.11 18.78
N GLU A 45 1.37 -58.32 19.03
CA GLU A 45 0.99 -59.18 20.15
C GLU A 45 2.24 -59.61 20.91
N HIS A 46 2.24 -59.45 22.24
CA HIS A 46 3.34 -59.85 23.10
C HIS A 46 2.86 -60.69 24.29
N VAL A 47 3.62 -61.73 24.63
CA VAL A 47 3.33 -62.62 25.76
C VAL A 47 4.20 -62.22 26.95
N GLY A 48 3.56 -61.90 28.06
CA GLY A 48 4.21 -61.54 29.31
C GLY A 48 4.86 -62.75 30.00
N PRO A 49 5.79 -62.51 30.95
CA PRO A 49 6.47 -63.57 31.69
C PRO A 49 5.54 -64.46 32.54
N ASP A 50 4.30 -64.04 32.76
CA ASP A 50 3.22 -64.77 33.44
C ASP A 50 2.36 -65.62 32.49
N GLY A 51 2.73 -65.70 31.21
CA GLY A 51 2.01 -66.45 30.18
C GLY A 51 0.75 -65.74 29.66
N LYS A 52 0.47 -64.51 30.07
CA LYS A 52 -0.66 -63.73 29.56
C LYS A 52 -0.29 -63.02 28.27
N VAL A 53 -1.20 -63.02 27.31
CA VAL A 53 -0.99 -62.41 26.01
C VAL A 53 -1.67 -61.05 25.94
N TYR A 54 -0.90 -60.02 25.59
CA TYR A 54 -1.35 -58.64 25.48
C TYR A 54 -1.32 -58.24 24.00
N ARG A 55 -2.50 -57.97 23.42
CA ARG A 55 -2.64 -57.35 22.10
C ARG A 55 -2.93 -55.88 22.27
N HIS A 56 -2.23 -55.04 21.54
CA HIS A 56 -2.62 -53.66 21.36
C HIS A 56 -2.53 -53.28 19.88
N THR A 57 -3.52 -52.52 19.44
CA THR A 57 -3.62 -51.91 18.12
C THR A 57 -3.34 -50.43 18.31
N HIS A 58 -2.36 -49.90 17.58
CA HIS A 58 -2.16 -48.46 17.53
C HIS A 58 -3.17 -47.89 16.52
N GLY A 59 -4.32 -47.45 17.03
CA GLY A 59 -5.21 -46.61 16.23
C GLY A 59 -4.60 -45.22 16.17
N ASP A 60 -4.12 -44.83 14.99
CA ASP A 60 -3.75 -43.44 14.69
C ASP A 60 -5.02 -42.59 14.67
N ASP A 61 -5.57 -42.26 15.85
CA ASP A 61 -6.50 -41.16 16.02
C ASP A 61 -5.70 -39.85 16.17
N HIS A 62 -4.87 -39.59 15.17
CA HIS A 62 -4.39 -38.25 14.91
C HIS A 62 -5.43 -37.61 13.99
N GLY A 63 -6.28 -36.79 14.59
CA GLY A 63 -7.02 -35.76 13.86
C GLY A 63 -6.03 -34.82 13.19
N HIS A 64 -5.45 -35.27 12.07
CA HIS A 64 -4.74 -34.43 11.14
C HIS A 64 -5.81 -33.56 10.48
N GLY A 65 -6.03 -32.39 11.07
CA GLY A 65 -6.55 -31.27 10.30
C GLY A 65 -5.73 -31.23 9.03
N HIS A 66 -6.40 -31.42 7.89
CA HIS A 66 -5.79 -31.35 6.58
C HIS A 66 -5.20 -29.95 6.43
N ASP A 67 -3.94 -29.79 6.83
CA ASP A 67 -3.19 -28.58 6.56
C ASP A 67 -2.77 -28.67 5.10
N HIS A 68 -3.60 -28.09 4.25
CA HIS A 68 -3.37 -27.98 2.82
C HIS A 68 -2.16 -27.08 2.56
N GLY A 69 -0.94 -27.59 2.77
CA GLY A 69 0.32 -27.08 2.23
C GLY A 69 0.65 -25.59 2.42
N THR A 70 -0.08 -24.85 3.27
CA THR A 70 -0.02 -23.39 3.32
C THR A 70 0.24 -22.94 4.74
N ILE A 71 1.47 -22.52 5.00
CA ILE A 71 1.83 -21.87 6.26
C ILE A 71 1.26 -20.46 6.24
N ASP A 72 0.22 -20.23 7.06
CA ASP A 72 -0.49 -18.95 7.14
C ASP A 72 -0.22 -18.28 8.50
N LEU A 73 0.84 -17.45 8.53
CA LEU A 73 1.25 -16.67 9.71
C LEU A 73 0.42 -15.38 9.89
N GLY A 74 -0.63 -15.19 9.09
CA GLY A 74 -1.50 -14.01 9.11
C GLY A 74 -2.83 -14.21 9.84
N ARG A 75 -3.16 -15.43 10.29
CA ARG A 75 -4.50 -15.73 10.87
C ARG A 75 -4.76 -15.10 12.24
N GLY A 76 -3.72 -14.63 12.92
CA GLY A 76 -3.85 -14.00 14.23
C GLY A 76 -4.58 -12.65 14.15
N PRO A 77 -5.19 -12.17 15.26
CA PRO A 77 -5.85 -10.86 15.30
C PRO A 77 -4.96 -9.68 14.89
N ALA A 78 -3.64 -9.81 15.01
CA ALA A 78 -2.68 -8.79 14.56
C ALA A 78 -2.36 -8.87 13.06
N GLY A 79 -2.87 -9.86 12.32
CA GLY A 79 -2.59 -10.06 10.89
C GLY A 79 -1.13 -10.41 10.58
N THR A 80 -0.30 -10.66 11.59
CA THR A 80 1.14 -10.93 11.48
C THR A 80 1.66 -11.67 12.71
N GLU A 81 2.84 -12.27 12.58
CA GLU A 81 3.56 -12.92 13.67
C GLU A 81 4.95 -12.31 13.86
N VAL A 82 5.27 -11.96 15.10
CA VAL A 82 6.59 -11.47 15.49
C VAL A 82 7.15 -12.38 16.59
N PRO A 83 8.30 -13.03 16.36
CA PRO A 83 8.92 -13.90 17.36
C PRO A 83 9.08 -13.21 18.72
N GLY A 84 8.60 -13.86 19.77
CA GLY A 84 8.67 -13.34 21.14
C GLY A 84 7.62 -12.30 21.52
N MET A 85 6.60 -12.06 20.68
CA MET A 85 5.51 -11.14 20.98
C MET A 85 4.14 -11.83 20.87
N SER A 86 3.24 -11.55 21.83
CA SER A 86 1.86 -12.05 21.77
C SER A 86 1.01 -11.23 20.79
N GLN A 87 -0.02 -11.86 20.22
CA GLN A 87 -0.99 -11.19 19.35
C GLN A 87 -1.64 -9.97 20.03
N THR A 88 -2.04 -10.08 21.29
CA THR A 88 -2.60 -8.96 22.06
C THR A 88 -1.62 -7.80 22.20
N ARG A 89 -0.32 -8.09 22.39
CA ARG A 89 0.69 -7.04 22.48
C ARG A 89 0.94 -6.38 21.13
N LEU A 90 0.94 -7.14 20.04
CA LEU A 90 1.05 -6.61 18.68
C LEU A 90 -0.11 -5.66 18.36
N VAL A 91 -1.35 -6.09 18.58
CA VAL A 91 -2.55 -5.26 18.36
C VAL A 91 -2.51 -3.98 19.20
N ALA A 92 -2.11 -4.07 20.47
CA ALA A 92 -2.01 -2.88 21.33
C ALA A 92 -0.97 -1.87 20.80
N ILE A 93 0.19 -2.35 20.34
CA ILE A 93 1.22 -1.48 19.76
C ILE A 93 0.72 -0.84 18.46
N GLU A 94 0.08 -1.61 17.60
CA GLU A 94 -0.49 -1.11 16.35
C GLU A 94 -1.56 -0.04 16.62
N GLN A 95 -2.49 -0.29 17.53
CA GLN A 95 -3.51 0.68 17.94
C GLN A 95 -2.91 1.96 18.51
N ASP A 96 -1.89 1.86 19.35
CA ASP A 96 -1.20 3.04 19.92
C ASP A 96 -0.54 3.89 18.81
N ILE A 97 0.09 3.24 17.82
CA ILE A 97 0.72 3.91 16.68
C ILE A 97 -0.32 4.60 15.79
N LEU A 98 -1.38 3.87 15.43
CA LEU A 98 -2.44 4.39 14.56
C LEU A 98 -3.24 5.50 15.23
N ALA A 99 -3.58 5.38 16.52
CA ALA A 99 -4.27 6.43 17.26
C ALA A 99 -3.46 7.73 17.32
N LYS A 100 -2.13 7.63 17.46
CA LYS A 100 -1.26 8.81 17.39
C LYS A 100 -1.27 9.42 15.99
N ASN A 101 -1.16 8.60 14.94
CA ASN A 101 -1.28 9.07 13.56
C ASN A 101 -2.61 9.79 13.30
N ASP A 102 -3.72 9.20 13.72
CA ASP A 102 -5.07 9.72 13.50
C ASP A 102 -5.28 11.09 14.15
N SER A 103 -4.60 11.35 15.28
CA SER A 103 -4.62 12.68 15.89
C SER A 103 -3.99 13.76 14.98
N PHE A 104 -2.90 13.44 14.27
CA PHE A 104 -2.30 14.33 13.28
C PHE A 104 -3.15 14.42 12.01
N ALA A 105 -3.74 13.30 11.57
CA ALA A 105 -4.61 13.27 10.40
C ALA A 105 -5.84 14.17 10.58
N ALA A 106 -6.43 14.15 11.78
CA ALA A 106 -7.54 15.03 12.14
C ALA A 106 -7.14 16.52 12.08
N VAL A 107 -5.95 16.88 12.57
CA VAL A 107 -5.43 18.25 12.48
C VAL A 107 -5.19 18.67 11.02
N ASN A 108 -4.57 17.80 10.22
CA ASN A 108 -4.34 18.04 8.80
C ASN A 108 -5.67 18.28 8.07
N ARG A 109 -6.66 17.40 8.28
CA ARG A 109 -7.99 17.51 7.68
C ARG A 109 -8.69 18.82 8.04
N GLN A 110 -8.62 19.26 9.30
CA GLN A 110 -9.17 20.54 9.73
C GLN A 110 -8.50 21.71 9.01
N LEU A 111 -7.17 21.68 8.87
CA LEU A 111 -6.42 22.69 8.12
C LEU A 111 -6.83 22.74 6.64
N PHE A 112 -6.97 21.57 6.00
CA PHE A 112 -7.37 21.48 4.60
C PHE A 112 -8.80 21.95 4.38
N ALA A 113 -9.74 21.53 5.22
CA ALA A 113 -11.13 21.97 5.19
C ALA A 113 -11.25 23.49 5.37
N ALA A 114 -10.53 24.06 6.34
CA ALA A 114 -10.53 25.51 6.57
C ALA A 114 -10.02 26.32 5.36
N LYS A 115 -9.13 25.73 4.56
CA LYS A 115 -8.60 26.33 3.32
C LYS A 115 -9.36 25.91 2.06
N GLY A 116 -10.34 25.00 2.15
CA GLY A 116 -10.99 24.39 0.99
C GLY A 116 -10.00 23.70 0.05
N VAL A 117 -8.99 23.03 0.61
CA VAL A 117 -7.99 22.29 -0.16
C VAL A 117 -8.50 20.87 -0.40
N PHE A 118 -8.50 20.45 -1.66
CA PHE A 118 -8.82 19.08 -2.03
C PHE A 118 -7.55 18.23 -2.02
N VAL A 119 -7.47 17.27 -1.10
CA VAL A 119 -6.25 16.50 -0.85
C VAL A 119 -6.40 15.07 -1.34
N LEU A 120 -5.46 14.62 -2.16
CA LEU A 120 -5.46 13.29 -2.76
C LEU A 120 -4.21 12.52 -2.39
N ASN A 121 -4.36 11.33 -1.81
CA ASN A 121 -3.27 10.42 -1.48
C ASN A 121 -3.12 9.37 -2.58
N LEU A 122 -2.09 9.49 -3.41
CA LEU A 122 -1.78 8.57 -4.50
C LEU A 122 -0.89 7.42 -4.00
N MET A 123 -1.43 6.20 -4.00
CA MET A 123 -0.76 4.99 -3.54
C MET A 123 -0.66 3.96 -4.67
N SER A 124 0.42 3.17 -4.70
CA SER A 124 0.67 2.21 -5.78
C SER A 124 1.76 1.21 -5.42
N SER A 125 1.98 0.18 -6.25
CA SER A 125 3.27 -0.51 -6.28
C SER A 125 4.38 0.41 -6.85
N PRO A 126 5.66 0.08 -6.65
CA PRO A 126 6.75 0.69 -7.42
C PRO A 126 6.53 0.48 -8.93
N GLY A 127 6.77 1.52 -9.73
CA GLY A 127 6.68 1.41 -11.19
C GLY A 127 5.28 1.42 -11.79
N SER A 128 4.20 1.57 -11.00
CA SER A 128 2.82 1.70 -11.52
C SER A 128 2.59 2.99 -12.32
N GLY A 129 3.51 3.96 -12.23
CA GLY A 129 3.53 5.18 -13.03
C GLY A 129 2.92 6.42 -12.37
N LYS A 130 2.84 6.46 -11.02
CA LYS A 130 2.33 7.61 -10.25
C LYS A 130 2.95 8.94 -10.68
N THR A 131 4.27 9.06 -10.65
CA THR A 131 4.94 10.33 -10.99
C THR A 131 4.70 10.74 -12.43
N THR A 132 4.61 9.79 -13.36
CA THR A 132 4.31 10.09 -14.77
C THR A 132 2.86 10.57 -14.94
N LEU A 133 1.91 9.90 -14.29
CA LEU A 133 0.52 10.35 -14.24
C LEU A 133 0.39 11.74 -13.60
N LEU A 134 1.08 11.96 -12.48
CA LEU A 134 1.05 13.21 -11.74
C LEU A 134 1.69 14.34 -12.54
N THR A 135 2.89 14.16 -13.09
CA THR A 135 3.54 15.18 -13.93
C THR A 135 2.72 15.54 -15.16
N ARG A 136 2.04 14.56 -15.77
CA ARG A 136 1.08 14.81 -16.86
C ARG A 136 -0.13 15.61 -16.37
N THR A 137 -0.75 15.20 -15.28
CA THR A 137 -1.91 15.88 -14.66
C THR A 137 -1.58 17.35 -14.35
N LEU A 138 -0.44 17.60 -13.70
CA LEU A 138 0.01 18.95 -13.35
C LEU A 138 0.26 19.83 -14.56
N THR A 139 0.74 19.25 -15.66
CA THR A 139 1.00 19.97 -16.91
C THR A 139 -0.30 20.34 -17.61
N ASP A 140 -1.23 19.39 -17.73
CA ASP A 140 -2.49 19.56 -18.44
C ASP A 140 -3.45 20.50 -17.68
N LEU A 141 -3.46 20.46 -16.35
CA LEU A 141 -4.31 21.32 -15.50
C LEU A 141 -3.64 22.63 -15.09
N LYS A 142 -2.45 22.91 -15.61
CA LYS A 142 -1.69 24.12 -15.27
C LYS A 142 -2.50 25.38 -15.54
N GLY A 143 -2.65 26.20 -14.50
CA GLY A 143 -3.34 27.48 -14.58
C GLY A 143 -4.88 27.41 -14.47
N ARG A 144 -5.47 26.21 -14.34
CA ARG A 144 -6.91 26.07 -14.03
C ARG A 144 -7.20 26.40 -12.56
N PHE A 145 -6.35 25.91 -11.66
CA PHE A 145 -6.38 26.16 -10.22
C PHE A 145 -4.98 25.94 -9.61
N PRO A 146 -4.71 26.46 -8.39
CA PRO A 146 -3.43 26.22 -7.74
C PRO A 146 -3.27 24.74 -7.37
N MET A 147 -2.05 24.22 -7.54
CA MET A 147 -1.70 22.85 -7.21
C MET A 147 -0.38 22.82 -6.44
N ALA A 148 -0.24 21.87 -5.53
CA ALA A 148 1.01 21.61 -4.82
C ALA A 148 1.19 20.10 -4.60
N VAL A 149 2.44 19.67 -4.38
CA VAL A 149 2.76 18.24 -4.20
C VAL A 149 3.63 17.99 -2.99
N ILE A 150 3.25 16.98 -2.20
CA ILE A 150 4.14 16.30 -1.26
C ILE A 150 4.56 15.00 -1.93
N GLU A 151 5.86 14.84 -2.15
CA GLU A 151 6.45 13.61 -2.71
C GLU A 151 7.08 12.83 -1.55
N GLY A 152 6.71 11.56 -1.42
CA GLY A 152 7.26 10.65 -0.43
C GLY A 152 7.98 9.47 -1.06
N ASP A 153 9.27 9.36 -0.82
CA ASP A 153 10.09 8.22 -1.21
C ASP A 153 11.08 7.86 -0.09
N GLN A 154 11.66 6.65 -0.14
CA GLN A 154 12.68 6.23 0.81
C GLN A 154 13.93 7.11 0.72
N GLN A 155 14.35 7.39 -0.51
CA GLN A 155 15.57 8.12 -0.81
C GLN A 155 15.45 8.90 -2.12
N THR A 156 16.37 9.85 -2.32
CA THR A 156 16.52 10.69 -3.52
C THR A 156 15.46 11.79 -3.64
N SER A 157 15.64 12.66 -4.63
CA SER A 157 14.71 13.75 -4.96
C SER A 157 14.21 13.65 -6.40
N PHE A 158 14.44 12.52 -7.09
CA PHE A 158 14.26 12.43 -8.53
C PHE A 158 12.82 12.72 -8.96
N ASP A 159 11.85 12.18 -8.22
CA ASP A 159 10.44 12.40 -8.53
C ASP A 159 9.99 13.81 -8.13
N ALA A 160 10.44 14.34 -6.98
CA ALA A 160 10.22 15.74 -6.62
C ALA A 160 10.79 16.72 -7.66
N ASP A 161 11.96 16.46 -8.22
CA ASP A 161 12.60 17.31 -9.23
C ASP A 161 11.85 17.26 -10.57
N ARG A 162 11.37 16.08 -10.97
CA ARG A 162 10.48 15.93 -12.13
C ARG A 162 9.16 16.69 -11.95
N ILE A 163 8.60 16.67 -10.75
CA ILE A 163 7.37 17.41 -10.42
C ILE A 163 7.64 18.92 -10.46
N ARG A 164 8.72 19.40 -9.83
CA ARG A 164 9.11 20.83 -9.85
C ARG A 164 9.34 21.35 -11.27
N ALA A 165 9.83 20.52 -12.18
CA ALA A 165 10.01 20.88 -13.58
C ALA A 165 8.70 21.24 -14.32
N THR A 166 7.53 20.83 -13.81
CA THR A 166 6.22 21.27 -14.32
C THR A 166 5.90 22.73 -13.98
N GLY A 167 6.63 23.31 -13.01
CA GLY A 167 6.38 24.61 -12.39
C GLY A 167 5.49 24.54 -11.15
N THR A 168 5.06 23.35 -10.74
CA THR A 168 4.26 23.13 -9.54
C THR A 168 5.15 23.10 -8.29
N PRO A 169 4.81 23.82 -7.20
CA PRO A 169 5.52 23.70 -5.93
C PRO A 169 5.48 22.26 -5.41
N ALA A 170 6.64 21.70 -5.09
CA ALA A 170 6.74 20.37 -4.52
C ALA A 170 7.83 20.25 -3.45
N ILE A 171 7.55 19.44 -2.43
CA ILE A 171 8.46 19.12 -1.34
C ILE A 171 8.70 17.61 -1.25
N GLN A 172 9.97 17.23 -1.16
CA GLN A 172 10.41 15.87 -0.92
C GLN A 172 10.34 15.55 0.58
N VAL A 173 9.77 14.41 0.91
CA VAL A 173 9.86 13.77 2.22
C VAL A 173 10.63 12.47 2.05
N ASN A 174 11.88 12.42 2.53
CA ASN A 174 12.62 11.17 2.58
C ASN A 174 12.21 10.39 3.84
N THR A 175 11.57 9.25 3.67
CA THR A 175 11.13 8.39 4.77
C THR A 175 12.28 7.54 5.33
N GLY A 176 13.43 7.53 4.67
CA GLY A 176 14.59 6.73 5.05
C GLY A 176 14.30 5.25 4.90
N LYS A 177 14.01 4.57 6.00
CA LYS A 177 13.57 3.15 5.99
C LYS A 177 12.05 2.99 6.07
N GLY A 178 11.31 4.08 6.24
CA GLY A 178 9.85 4.05 6.27
C GLY A 178 9.27 3.59 4.94
N CYS A 179 8.24 2.76 4.99
CA CYS A 179 7.58 2.21 3.81
C CYS A 179 6.30 2.97 3.39
N HIS A 180 6.00 4.08 4.07
CA HIS A 180 4.82 4.93 3.87
C HIS A 180 5.09 6.34 4.40
N LEU A 181 4.27 7.30 3.98
CA LEU A 181 4.09 8.58 4.67
C LEU A 181 3.07 8.43 5.80
N ASP A 182 3.29 9.13 6.91
CA ASP A 182 2.32 9.28 8.00
C ASP A 182 1.77 10.73 8.06
N ALA A 183 0.71 10.94 8.85
CA ALA A 183 0.09 12.25 8.96
C ALA A 183 1.02 13.32 9.57
N GLN A 184 1.93 12.94 10.47
CA GLN A 184 2.87 13.87 11.08
C GLN A 184 3.88 14.39 10.05
N MET A 185 4.35 13.53 9.16
CA MET A 185 5.21 13.92 8.02
C MET A 185 4.48 14.90 7.11
N VAL A 186 3.19 14.66 6.83
CA VAL A 186 2.36 15.59 6.04
C VAL A 186 2.20 16.93 6.76
N THR A 187 1.95 16.95 8.07
CA THR A 187 1.90 18.19 8.86
C THR A 187 3.18 19.01 8.71
N GLN A 188 4.35 18.35 8.81
CA GLN A 188 5.64 19.01 8.65
C GLN A 188 5.87 19.55 7.24
N ALA A 189 5.48 18.78 6.22
CA ALA A 189 5.60 19.15 4.81
C ALA A 189 4.74 20.38 4.48
N VAL A 190 3.47 20.38 4.91
CA VAL A 190 2.55 21.53 4.72
C VAL A 190 3.02 22.79 5.44
N GLY A 191 3.78 22.65 6.54
CA GLY A 191 4.42 23.78 7.21
C GLY A 191 5.52 24.47 6.38
N ARG A 192 6.01 23.82 5.31
CA ARG A 192 7.11 24.32 4.45
C ARG A 192 6.70 24.48 2.98
N LEU A 193 5.63 23.83 2.55
CA LEU A 193 5.09 23.90 1.20
C LEU A 193 4.01 24.98 1.12
N PRO A 194 4.05 25.90 0.14
CA PRO A 194 3.01 26.90 -0.02
C PRO A 194 1.73 26.25 -0.57
N VAL A 195 0.85 25.79 0.34
CA VAL A 195 -0.48 25.26 -0.01
C VAL A 195 -1.50 26.40 0.03
N GLU A 196 -1.92 26.82 -1.16
CA GLU A 196 -2.88 27.90 -1.38
C GLU A 196 -4.32 27.51 -1.01
N THR A 197 -5.17 28.50 -0.77
CA THR A 197 -6.59 28.28 -0.50
C THR A 197 -7.33 27.91 -1.78
N GLY A 198 -8.24 26.94 -1.75
CA GLY A 198 -8.95 26.49 -2.95
C GLY A 198 -8.04 25.80 -3.97
N SER A 199 -7.04 25.05 -3.48
CA SER A 199 -6.06 24.33 -4.28
C SER A 199 -6.27 22.83 -4.22
N VAL A 200 -5.58 22.11 -5.11
CA VAL A 200 -5.42 20.65 -5.00
C VAL A 200 -4.04 20.34 -4.44
N LEU A 201 -4.00 19.52 -3.38
CA LEU A 201 -2.76 18.98 -2.83
C LEU A 201 -2.67 17.50 -3.18
N PHE A 202 -1.69 17.15 -4.01
CA PHE A 202 -1.36 15.76 -4.26
C PHE A 202 -0.32 15.29 -3.24
N ILE A 203 -0.55 14.13 -2.66
CA ILE A 203 0.42 13.40 -1.85
C ILE A 203 0.80 12.17 -2.66
N GLU A 204 1.98 12.17 -3.28
CA GLU A 204 2.52 10.98 -3.90
C GLU A 204 3.20 10.13 -2.82
N ASN A 205 2.53 9.05 -2.41
CA ASN A 205 3.02 8.18 -1.35
C ASN A 205 4.10 7.21 -1.86
N VAL A 206 4.83 6.60 -0.93
CA VAL A 206 5.86 5.60 -1.23
C VAL A 206 5.22 4.46 -2.04
N GLY A 207 5.95 3.94 -3.03
CA GLY A 207 5.54 2.78 -3.82
C GLY A 207 5.39 1.52 -2.96
N ASN A 208 4.24 1.33 -2.31
CA ASN A 208 3.90 0.19 -1.50
C ASN A 208 2.36 0.00 -1.40
N LEU A 209 1.87 -1.23 -1.59
CA LEU A 209 0.44 -1.57 -1.47
C LEU A 209 0.05 -2.18 -0.11
N VAL A 210 0.98 -2.24 0.85
CA VAL A 210 0.78 -2.81 2.18
C VAL A 210 0.75 -1.70 3.23
N CYS A 211 1.92 -1.09 3.52
CA CYS A 211 2.04 -0.16 4.63
C CYS A 211 1.09 1.05 4.55
N PRO A 212 0.96 1.75 3.39
CA PRO A 212 0.16 2.98 3.34
C PRO A 212 -1.34 2.76 3.57
N ALA A 213 -1.85 1.52 3.40
CA ALA A 213 -3.27 1.23 3.51
C ALA A 213 -3.83 1.61 4.90
N GLY A 214 -3.06 1.36 5.96
CA GLY A 214 -3.47 1.58 7.34
C GLY A 214 -3.30 3.01 7.86
N PHE A 215 -2.65 3.91 7.11
CA PHE A 215 -2.36 5.27 7.58
C PHE A 215 -3.29 6.28 6.91
N ASP A 216 -4.00 7.03 7.73
CA ASP A 216 -4.75 8.23 7.33
C ASP A 216 -3.82 9.43 7.40
N LEU A 217 -3.77 10.26 6.35
CA LEU A 217 -2.93 11.46 6.27
C LEU A 217 -3.73 12.75 6.48
N GLY A 218 -5.07 12.63 6.60
CA GLY A 218 -6.00 13.75 6.56
C GLY A 218 -6.49 14.07 5.14
N GLU A 219 -6.22 13.21 4.16
CA GLU A 219 -6.67 13.36 2.78
C GLU A 219 -8.20 13.32 2.65
N ALA A 220 -8.70 13.86 1.54
CA ALA A 220 -10.11 13.72 1.17
C ALA A 220 -10.37 12.35 0.55
N HIS A 221 -9.45 11.87 -0.29
CA HIS A 221 -9.57 10.57 -0.95
C HIS A 221 -8.25 9.82 -1.07
N LYS A 222 -8.37 8.50 -0.91
CA LYS A 222 -7.33 7.51 -1.23
C LYS A 222 -7.49 7.07 -2.68
N VAL A 223 -6.47 7.33 -3.50
CA VAL A 223 -6.43 6.96 -4.91
C VAL A 223 -5.36 5.90 -5.13
N VAL A 224 -5.78 4.71 -5.57
CA VAL A 224 -4.85 3.63 -5.90
C VAL A 224 -4.54 3.67 -7.39
N VAL A 225 -3.26 3.66 -7.74
CA VAL A 225 -2.79 3.51 -9.12
C VAL A 225 -2.25 2.08 -9.30
N LEU A 226 -2.90 1.30 -10.15
CA LEU A 226 -2.51 -0.06 -10.50
C LEU A 226 -2.20 -0.10 -12.00
N SER A 227 -1.03 -0.58 -12.40
CA SER A 227 -0.74 -0.76 -13.82
C SER A 227 -1.10 -2.16 -14.33
N VAL A 228 -1.54 -2.24 -15.59
CA VAL A 228 -1.88 -3.52 -16.26
C VAL A 228 -0.69 -4.50 -16.36
N THR A 229 0.52 -4.06 -16.02
CA THR A 229 1.74 -4.90 -15.98
C THR A 229 1.93 -5.65 -14.65
N GLU A 230 1.03 -5.48 -13.68
CA GLU A 230 1.21 -6.02 -12.32
C GLU A 230 0.42 -7.31 -12.02
N GLY A 231 -0.47 -7.72 -12.93
CA GLY A 231 -1.35 -8.90 -12.79
C GLY A 231 -2.73 -8.57 -12.22
N GLU A 232 -3.76 -9.32 -12.65
CA GLU A 232 -5.16 -9.05 -12.33
C GLU A 232 -5.51 -9.36 -10.86
N ASP A 233 -4.74 -10.23 -10.20
CA ASP A 233 -5.01 -10.71 -8.85
C ASP A 233 -4.51 -9.78 -7.73
N LYS A 234 -3.91 -8.64 -8.09
CA LYS A 234 -3.41 -7.64 -7.15
C LYS A 234 -4.45 -7.19 -6.11
N PRO A 235 -5.72 -6.94 -6.45
CA PRO A 235 -6.70 -6.56 -5.44
C PRO A 235 -6.81 -7.60 -4.30
N LEU A 236 -6.91 -8.88 -4.63
CA LEU A 236 -7.02 -9.95 -3.64
C LEU A 236 -5.74 -10.16 -2.83
N LYS A 237 -4.57 -9.85 -3.40
CA LYS A 237 -3.28 -9.93 -2.70
C LYS A 237 -3.05 -8.78 -1.71
N TYR A 238 -3.71 -7.63 -1.91
CA TYR A 238 -3.54 -6.43 -1.08
C TYR A 238 -4.89 -5.89 -0.60
N PRO A 239 -5.71 -6.71 0.09
CA PRO A 239 -7.12 -6.41 0.28
C PRO A 239 -7.36 -5.09 1.03
N ALA A 240 -6.56 -4.79 2.05
CA ALA A 240 -6.67 -3.55 2.83
C ALA A 240 -6.52 -2.28 1.96
N MET A 241 -5.62 -2.30 0.98
CA MET A 241 -5.38 -1.15 0.10
C MET A 241 -6.59 -0.84 -0.78
N PHE A 242 -7.15 -1.88 -1.40
CA PHE A 242 -8.30 -1.72 -2.30
C PHE A 242 -9.61 -1.52 -1.55
N ALA A 243 -9.75 -2.10 -0.36
CA ALA A 243 -10.92 -1.87 0.50
C ALA A 243 -11.01 -0.42 1.00
N GLY A 244 -9.86 0.23 1.27
CA GLY A 244 -9.81 1.61 1.76
C GLY A 244 -9.69 2.69 0.70
N ALA A 245 -9.73 2.35 -0.59
CA ALA A 245 -9.59 3.30 -1.69
C ALA A 245 -10.95 3.83 -2.16
N ASP A 246 -11.03 5.12 -2.51
CA ASP A 246 -12.22 5.72 -3.12
C ASP A 246 -12.19 5.61 -4.65
N LEU A 247 -10.99 5.60 -5.21
CA LEU A 247 -10.75 5.58 -6.66
C LEU A 247 -9.59 4.65 -7.01
N LEU A 248 -9.80 3.83 -8.03
CA LEU A 248 -8.77 3.03 -8.68
C LEU A 248 -8.50 3.56 -10.09
N LEU A 249 -7.26 3.94 -10.34
CA LEU A 249 -6.75 4.27 -11.67
C LEU A 249 -6.01 3.05 -12.24
N VAL A 250 -6.59 2.46 -13.29
CA VAL A 250 -5.97 1.35 -14.02
C VAL A 250 -5.07 1.95 -15.09
N ASN A 251 -3.77 2.03 -14.81
CA ASN A 251 -2.81 2.75 -15.65
C ASN A 251 -2.15 1.85 -16.70
N LYS A 252 -1.56 2.49 -17.71
CA LYS A 252 -0.83 1.88 -18.84
C LYS A 252 -1.72 1.02 -19.75
N VAL A 253 -3.00 1.38 -19.89
CA VAL A 253 -3.94 0.62 -20.73
C VAL A 253 -3.55 0.61 -22.22
N ASP A 254 -2.68 1.53 -22.64
CA ASP A 254 -2.02 1.51 -23.95
C ASP A 254 -1.19 0.24 -24.20
N LEU A 255 -0.79 -0.47 -23.15
CA LEU A 255 -0.04 -1.72 -23.25
C LEU A 255 -0.92 -2.97 -23.37
N LEU A 256 -2.25 -2.87 -23.21
CA LEU A 256 -3.16 -4.02 -23.28
C LEU A 256 -3.01 -4.87 -24.57
N PRO A 257 -2.77 -4.29 -25.77
CA PRO A 257 -2.53 -5.10 -26.98
C PRO A 257 -1.31 -6.03 -26.91
N HIS A 258 -0.42 -5.82 -25.94
CA HIS A 258 0.82 -6.58 -25.75
C HIS A 258 0.78 -7.50 -24.52
N LEU A 259 -0.33 -7.52 -23.78
CA LEU A 259 -0.46 -8.23 -22.52
C LEU A 259 -1.63 -9.20 -22.55
N THR A 260 -1.49 -10.31 -21.84
CA THR A 260 -2.64 -11.14 -21.48
C THR A 260 -3.15 -10.66 -20.13
N PHE A 261 -3.96 -9.59 -20.15
CA PHE A 261 -4.51 -8.97 -18.95
C PHE A 261 -6.03 -8.74 -19.09
N ASP A 262 -6.81 -9.28 -18.16
CA ASP A 262 -8.28 -9.12 -18.10
C ASP A 262 -8.68 -7.99 -17.14
N VAL A 263 -8.86 -6.78 -17.69
CA VAL A 263 -9.25 -5.59 -16.93
C VAL A 263 -10.56 -5.79 -16.19
N ALA A 264 -11.56 -6.40 -16.84
CA ALA A 264 -12.87 -6.62 -16.24
C ALA A 264 -12.79 -7.54 -15.02
N ARG A 265 -11.96 -8.59 -15.08
CA ARG A 265 -11.72 -9.49 -13.95
C ARG A 265 -11.01 -8.80 -12.79
N MET A 266 -9.98 -8.01 -13.07
CA MET A 266 -9.28 -7.23 -12.04
C MET A 266 -10.26 -6.28 -11.33
N ILE A 267 -11.10 -5.56 -12.09
CA ILE A 267 -12.13 -4.68 -11.54
C ILE A 267 -13.14 -5.46 -10.69
N ALA A 268 -13.54 -6.64 -11.13
CA ALA A 268 -14.44 -7.50 -10.35
C ALA A 268 -13.81 -7.90 -9.01
N TYR A 269 -12.52 -8.24 -8.97
CA TYR A 269 -11.81 -8.52 -7.71
C TYR A 269 -11.71 -7.30 -6.81
N ALA A 270 -11.42 -6.12 -7.36
CA ALA A 270 -11.38 -4.90 -6.57
C ALA A 270 -12.76 -4.57 -5.97
N ARG A 271 -13.84 -4.75 -6.73
CA ARG A 271 -15.22 -4.53 -6.27
C ARG A 271 -15.74 -5.57 -5.29
N GLN A 272 -15.16 -6.76 -5.24
CA GLN A 272 -15.43 -7.72 -4.16
C GLN A 272 -14.98 -7.18 -2.80
N LEU A 273 -13.93 -6.35 -2.78
CA LEU A 273 -13.38 -5.75 -1.57
C LEU A 273 -14.03 -4.40 -1.24
N ASN A 274 -14.33 -3.60 -2.28
CA ASN A 274 -15.04 -2.33 -2.15
C ASN A 274 -16.08 -2.18 -3.29
N PRO A 275 -17.36 -2.48 -3.02
CA PRO A 275 -18.43 -2.38 -4.02
C PRO A 275 -18.63 -0.98 -4.62
N ASP A 276 -18.30 0.07 -3.86
CA ASP A 276 -18.49 1.47 -4.25
C ASP A 276 -17.26 2.05 -4.98
N LEU A 277 -16.20 1.26 -5.15
CA LEU A 277 -14.95 1.69 -5.78
C LEU A 277 -15.18 2.20 -7.21
N ARG A 278 -14.91 3.50 -7.40
CA ARG A 278 -14.86 4.10 -8.73
C ARG A 278 -13.59 3.61 -9.43
N VAL A 279 -13.70 3.33 -10.73
CA VAL A 279 -12.57 2.88 -11.54
C VAL A 279 -12.48 3.74 -12.80
N ILE A 280 -11.27 4.20 -13.13
CA ILE A 280 -10.97 4.89 -14.38
C ILE A 280 -9.78 4.19 -15.04
N GLU A 281 -9.95 3.82 -16.30
CA GLU A 281 -8.88 3.26 -17.15
C GLU A 281 -8.10 4.40 -17.79
N VAL A 282 -6.79 4.48 -17.50
CA VAL A 282 -5.94 5.59 -17.92
C VAL A 282 -4.66 5.14 -18.62
N SER A 283 -4.18 5.97 -19.53
CA SER A 283 -2.80 5.93 -20.00
C SER A 283 -2.17 7.29 -19.81
N ALA A 284 -1.27 7.41 -18.84
CA ALA A 284 -0.53 8.66 -18.61
C ALA A 284 0.31 9.09 -19.82
N THR A 285 0.75 8.13 -20.64
CA THR A 285 1.59 8.36 -21.83
C THR A 285 0.75 8.68 -23.06
N ALA A 286 -0.31 7.90 -23.33
CA ALA A 286 -1.16 8.08 -24.51
C ALA A 286 -2.28 9.10 -24.31
N GLY A 287 -2.61 9.44 -23.07
CA GLY A 287 -3.67 10.41 -22.72
C GLY A 287 -5.07 9.81 -22.59
N GLN A 288 -5.25 8.51 -22.85
CA GLN A 288 -6.55 7.84 -22.70
C GLN A 288 -7.05 7.98 -21.26
N GLY A 289 -8.34 8.31 -21.11
CA GLY A 289 -9.04 8.38 -19.81
C GLY A 289 -8.61 9.51 -18.88
N LEU A 290 -7.69 10.38 -19.29
CA LEU A 290 -7.22 11.47 -18.43
C LEU A 290 -8.28 12.56 -18.23
N GLU A 291 -9.16 12.81 -19.20
CA GLU A 291 -10.27 13.76 -19.02
C GLU A 291 -11.21 13.32 -17.89
N ASP A 292 -11.58 12.03 -17.81
CA ASP A 292 -12.43 11.52 -16.72
C ASP A 292 -11.77 11.67 -15.34
N TRP A 293 -10.43 11.56 -15.30
CA TRP A 293 -9.63 11.79 -14.10
C TRP A 293 -9.60 13.29 -13.73
N TYR A 294 -9.43 14.17 -14.71
CA TYR A 294 -9.41 15.61 -14.52
C TYR A 294 -10.76 16.14 -14.05
N ASP A 295 -11.85 15.70 -14.67
CA ASP A 295 -13.21 16.05 -14.26
C ASP A 295 -13.48 15.62 -12.82
N TRP A 296 -13.03 14.42 -12.43
CA TRP A 296 -13.16 13.96 -11.05
C TRP A 296 -12.40 14.83 -10.04
N ILE A 297 -11.19 15.29 -10.38
CA ILE A 297 -10.43 16.23 -9.53
C ILE A 297 -11.18 17.55 -9.38
N GLU A 298 -11.75 18.07 -10.46
CA GLU A 298 -12.43 19.36 -10.48
C GLU A 298 -13.75 19.35 -9.71
N GLU A 299 -14.53 18.27 -9.85
CA GLU A 299 -15.72 18.04 -9.04
C GLU A 299 -15.37 18.02 -7.55
N GLY A 300 -14.30 17.30 -7.19
CA GLY A 300 -13.80 17.22 -5.82
C GLY A 300 -13.33 18.56 -5.27
N LEU A 301 -12.59 19.33 -6.07
CA LEU A 301 -12.14 20.68 -5.71
C LEU A 301 -13.33 21.62 -5.53
N ALA A 302 -14.30 21.62 -6.44
CA ALA A 302 -15.48 22.46 -6.35
C ALA A 302 -16.26 22.18 -5.05
N LYS A 303 -16.39 20.90 -4.67
CA LYS A 303 -17.01 20.50 -3.40
C LYS A 303 -16.21 20.98 -2.19
N ALA A 304 -14.90 20.76 -2.16
CA ALA A 304 -14.03 21.19 -1.05
C ALA A 304 -14.05 22.71 -0.86
N VAL A 305 -14.11 23.48 -1.95
CA VAL A 305 -14.24 24.94 -1.91
C VAL A 305 -15.62 25.37 -1.39
N ALA A 306 -16.69 24.68 -1.79
CA ALA A 306 -18.05 24.98 -1.36
C ALA A 306 -18.27 24.69 0.14
N GLU A 307 -17.62 23.65 0.66
CA GLU A 307 -17.69 23.24 2.07
C GLU A 307 -16.74 24.04 2.99
N ARG A 308 -15.90 24.93 2.43
CA ARG A 308 -14.92 25.71 3.18
C ARG A 308 -15.59 26.60 4.24
N GLY A 309 -15.41 26.24 5.51
CA GLY A 309 -15.92 27.01 6.64
C GLY A 309 -17.38 26.75 7.01
N ALA A 310 -18.01 25.71 6.45
CA ALA A 310 -19.20 25.07 7.01
C ALA A 310 -18.85 24.27 8.27
#